data_AF-A0AB38HED0-F1
#
_entry.id   AF-A0AB38HED0-F1
#
_cell.length_a   1.000
_cell.length_b   1.000
_cell.length_c   1.000
_cell.angle_alpha   90.00
_cell.angle_beta   90.00
_cell.angle_gamma   90.00
#
_symmetry.space_group_name_H-M   'P 1'
#
loop_
_entity.id
_entity.type
_entity.pdbx_description
1 polymer ?
#
loop_
_entity_poly.entity_id
_entity_poly.type
_entity_poly.pdbx_seq_one_letter_code
_entity_poly.pdbx_strand_id
1 'polypeptide(L)'
;MFGLFSESKIEKLLKKIESRPQDLFDQEFHFLLKSTLATPKDWSKSQKSALIDGVLSYFSGMDGWDYIAEDSWQNIFYFATHNDVLECLKLIAEKCDDVLEASRLRKILKEVRRIQHRQRNPIYDINQTPSVEFKDIGFKLAVIHQLMFEENKLHPKFDVHLFAEEYTKHCIDLERRGASDEAGEYLRNLDIPLSLLEQVDVIKLSPYSQLYHCVCFPSPLDFMFHRYREGGYVPIKEQAVEDLAFLPNLKKIYLSRKLATEIGLPENFIQALKERNIELVQL
;
A
#
# COMPACT_ATOMS: atom_id res chain seq x y z
N MET A 1 21.68 5.31 -58.15
CA MET A 1 20.98 4.09 -57.72
C MET A 1 20.86 4.15 -56.19
N PHE A 2 19.93 4.96 -55.68
CA PHE A 2 19.66 5.07 -54.25
C PHE A 2 18.38 4.27 -53.96
N GLY A 3 18.55 3.01 -53.61
CA GLY A 3 17.49 2.24 -52.96
C GLY A 3 17.43 2.69 -51.52
N LEU A 4 16.63 3.72 -51.23
CA LEU A 4 16.17 4.00 -49.87
C LEU A 4 15.30 2.81 -49.46
N PHE A 5 15.90 1.82 -48.78
CA PHE A 5 15.14 0.77 -48.12
C PHE A 5 14.18 1.45 -47.14
N SER A 6 12.89 1.41 -47.44
CA SER A 6 11.88 1.89 -46.51
C SER A 6 11.93 1.00 -45.28
N GLU A 7 12.41 1.54 -44.16
CA GLU A 7 12.45 0.87 -42.85
C GLU A 7 11.08 0.25 -42.56
N SER A 8 11.08 -1.05 -42.25
CA SER A 8 9.84 -1.79 -41.98
C SER A 8 9.17 -1.24 -40.72
N LYS A 9 7.85 -1.38 -40.61
CA LYS A 9 7.12 -0.96 -39.40
C LYS A 9 7.63 -1.64 -38.12
N ILE A 10 8.12 -2.88 -38.25
CA ILE A 10 8.70 -3.66 -37.16
C ILE A 10 10.02 -3.03 -36.70
N GLU A 11 10.92 -2.71 -37.63
CA GLU A 11 12.20 -2.06 -37.31
C GLU A 11 11.98 -0.69 -36.64
N LYS A 12 11.01 0.10 -37.13
CA LYS A 12 10.62 1.37 -36.50
C LYS A 12 10.17 1.18 -35.05
N LEU A 13 9.35 0.15 -34.80
CA LEU A 13 8.84 -0.14 -33.46
C LEU A 13 9.96 -0.53 -32.51
N LEU A 14 10.82 -1.47 -32.93
CA LEU A 14 11.96 -1.93 -32.13
C LEU A 14 12.94 -0.78 -31.84
N LYS A 15 13.24 0.05 -32.84
CA LYS A 15 14.11 1.22 -32.69
C LYS A 15 13.55 2.27 -31.73
N LYS A 16 12.23 2.52 -31.73
CA LYS A 16 11.59 3.43 -30.77
C LYS A 16 11.75 2.88 -29.34
N ILE A 17 11.60 1.57 -29.14
CA ILE A 17 11.83 0.92 -27.83
C ILE A 17 13.31 1.06 -27.41
N GLU A 18 14.24 0.74 -28.30
CA GLU A 18 15.69 0.84 -28.06
C GLU A 18 16.14 2.26 -27.72
N SER A 19 15.51 3.27 -28.31
CA SER A 19 15.82 4.68 -28.01
C SER A 19 15.43 5.13 -26.59
N ARG A 20 14.68 4.29 -25.84
CA ARG A 20 14.20 4.55 -24.48
C ARG A 20 13.71 6.00 -24.28
N PRO A 21 12.74 6.47 -25.08
CA PRO A 21 12.18 7.81 -24.91
C PRO A 21 11.57 7.93 -23.50
N GLN A 22 11.44 9.15 -22.98
CA GLN A 22 10.86 9.37 -21.64
C GLN A 22 9.40 8.91 -21.55
N ASP A 23 8.67 8.93 -22.66
CA ASP A 23 7.30 8.43 -22.78
C ASP A 23 7.21 7.45 -23.96
N LEU A 24 7.56 6.19 -23.69
CA LEU A 24 7.47 5.14 -24.71
C LEU A 24 6.04 4.85 -25.13
N PHE A 25 5.06 4.96 -24.23
CA PHE A 25 3.67 4.56 -24.49
C PHE A 25 2.81 5.73 -24.97
N ASP A 26 3.40 6.60 -25.78
CA ASP A 26 2.71 7.71 -26.43
C ASP A 26 1.73 7.23 -27.53
N GLN A 27 0.93 8.17 -28.05
CA GLN A 27 -0.03 7.88 -29.13
C GLN A 27 0.64 7.30 -30.39
N GLU A 28 1.87 7.71 -30.68
CA GLU A 28 2.64 7.23 -31.84
C GLU A 28 3.00 5.76 -31.67
N PHE A 29 3.50 5.37 -30.49
CA PHE A 29 3.80 3.98 -30.15
C PHE A 29 2.56 3.11 -30.21
N HIS A 30 1.45 3.57 -29.64
CA HIS A 30 0.16 2.87 -29.71
C HIS A 30 -0.27 2.62 -31.16
N PHE A 31 -0.18 3.64 -32.01
CA PHE A 31 -0.51 3.53 -33.43
C PHE A 31 0.43 2.57 -34.16
N LEU A 32 1.73 2.70 -33.92
CA LEU A 32 2.75 1.85 -34.54
C LEU A 32 2.57 0.40 -34.11
N LEU A 33 2.37 0.13 -32.82
CA LEU A 33 2.13 -1.20 -32.27
C LEU A 33 0.89 -1.84 -32.91
N LYS A 34 -0.27 -1.18 -32.87
CA LYS A 34 -1.51 -1.70 -33.45
C LYS A 34 -1.38 -1.96 -34.94
N SER A 35 -0.76 -1.04 -35.68
CA SER A 35 -0.61 -1.19 -37.14
C SER A 35 0.40 -2.26 -37.54
N THR A 36 1.38 -2.57 -36.69
CA THR A 36 2.40 -3.60 -36.96
C THR A 36 1.94 -4.99 -36.52
N LEU A 37 1.17 -5.08 -35.42
CA LEU A 37 0.61 -6.34 -34.91
C LEU A 37 -0.68 -6.79 -35.63
N ALA A 38 -1.21 -5.99 -36.57
CA ALA A 38 -2.33 -6.37 -37.42
C ALA A 38 -1.99 -7.48 -38.44
N THR A 39 -0.70 -7.67 -38.77
CA THR A 39 -0.19 -8.72 -39.66
C THR A 39 0.89 -9.57 -38.96
N PRO A 40 0.54 -10.33 -37.91
CA PRO A 40 1.52 -10.97 -37.01
C PRO A 40 2.18 -12.23 -37.60
N LYS A 41 1.68 -12.76 -38.72
CA LYS A 41 2.19 -14.00 -39.36
C LYS A 41 3.61 -13.85 -39.93
N ASP A 42 4.07 -12.62 -40.14
CA ASP A 42 5.36 -12.34 -40.77
C ASP A 42 6.50 -12.09 -39.77
N TRP A 43 6.20 -12.12 -38.47
CA TRP A 43 7.19 -11.87 -37.43
C TRP A 43 7.92 -13.16 -37.06
N SER A 44 9.25 -13.12 -37.13
CA SER A 44 10.10 -14.17 -36.56
C SER A 44 9.95 -14.25 -35.04
N LYS A 45 10.20 -15.42 -34.46
CA LYS A 45 10.26 -15.58 -33.00
C LYS A 45 11.25 -14.62 -32.34
N SER A 46 12.39 -14.37 -32.98
CA SER A 46 13.39 -13.41 -32.49
C SER A 46 12.86 -11.98 -32.38
N GLN A 47 12.08 -11.52 -33.37
CA GLN A 47 11.47 -10.19 -33.33
C GLN A 47 10.41 -10.09 -32.24
N LYS A 48 9.63 -11.15 -32.03
CA LYS A 48 8.62 -11.22 -30.96
C LYS A 48 9.27 -11.20 -29.57
N SER A 49 10.34 -11.98 -29.35
CA SER A 49 11.09 -11.94 -28.10
C SER A 49 11.72 -10.57 -27.88
N ALA A 50 12.37 -9.97 -28.89
CA ALA A 50 12.96 -8.64 -28.78
C ALA A 50 11.92 -7.55 -28.44
N LEU A 51 10.71 -7.64 -28.99
CA LEU A 51 9.61 -6.74 -28.62
C LEU A 51 9.23 -6.88 -27.14
N ILE A 52 9.01 -8.10 -26.66
CA ILE A 52 8.62 -8.34 -25.27
C ILE A 52 9.73 -7.90 -24.32
N ASP A 53 10.97 -8.31 -24.57
CA ASP A 53 12.12 -7.95 -23.73
C ASP A 53 12.36 -6.46 -23.72
N GLY A 54 12.30 -5.81 -24.90
CA GLY A 54 12.46 -4.37 -25.01
C GLY A 54 11.41 -3.61 -24.19
N VAL A 55 10.14 -4.00 -24.31
CA VAL A 55 9.03 -3.40 -23.55
C VAL A 55 9.15 -3.64 -22.05
N LEU A 56 9.48 -4.85 -21.61
CA LEU A 56 9.67 -5.15 -20.18
C LEU A 56 10.88 -4.42 -19.60
N SER A 57 11.97 -4.33 -20.36
CA SER A 57 13.19 -3.62 -19.95
C SER A 57 12.96 -2.12 -19.74
N TYR A 58 11.90 -1.55 -20.33
CA TYR A 58 11.52 -0.15 -20.12
C TYR A 58 11.10 0.11 -18.67
N PHE A 59 10.47 -0.88 -18.03
CA PHE A 59 10.02 -0.82 -16.64
C PHE A 59 11.05 -1.37 -15.64
N SER A 60 12.17 -1.89 -16.15
CA SER A 60 13.27 -2.37 -15.31
C SER A 60 14.31 -1.27 -15.18
N GLY A 61 14.88 -1.10 -13.99
CA GLY A 61 15.93 -0.10 -13.78
C GLY A 61 16.13 0.30 -12.33
N MET A 62 16.83 1.42 -12.13
CA MET A 62 17.03 2.02 -10.81
C MET A 62 15.96 3.09 -10.59
N ASP A 63 15.26 3.03 -9.46
CA ASP A 63 14.44 4.14 -8.98
C ASP A 63 15.01 4.62 -7.65
N GLY A 64 15.39 5.89 -7.59
CA GLY A 64 16.22 6.43 -6.51
C GLY A 64 17.55 5.66 -6.39
N TRP A 65 17.64 4.78 -5.38
CA TRP A 65 18.82 3.96 -5.08
C TRP A 65 18.58 2.45 -5.17
N ASP A 66 17.33 2.04 -5.42
CA ASP A 66 16.92 0.65 -5.37
C ASP A 66 16.68 0.11 -6.79
N TYR A 67 17.04 -1.16 -7.01
CA TYR A 67 16.78 -1.83 -8.28
C TYR A 67 15.34 -2.33 -8.32
N ILE A 68 14.59 -1.91 -9.34
CA ILE A 68 13.21 -2.31 -9.57
C ILE A 68 13.17 -3.25 -10.78
N ALA A 69 12.65 -4.45 -10.56
CA ALA A 69 12.31 -5.40 -11.62
C ALA A 69 11.00 -5.03 -12.31
N GLU A 70 10.80 -5.43 -13.57
CA GLU A 70 9.55 -5.16 -14.31
C GLU A 70 8.29 -5.77 -13.67
N ASP A 71 8.45 -6.80 -12.83
CA ASP A 71 7.39 -7.45 -12.09
C ASP A 71 7.35 -7.03 -10.61
N SER A 72 8.05 -5.95 -10.25
CA SER A 72 7.97 -5.32 -8.94
C SER A 72 6.56 -4.85 -8.62
N TRP A 73 6.26 -4.77 -7.33
CA TRP A 73 4.98 -4.26 -6.83
C TRP A 73 4.63 -2.88 -7.43
N GLN A 74 5.60 -1.97 -7.48
CA GLN A 74 5.46 -0.61 -7.99
C GLN A 74 5.05 -0.62 -9.46
N ASN A 75 5.65 -1.47 -10.28
CA ASN A 75 5.33 -1.60 -11.70
C ASN A 75 3.96 -2.26 -11.92
N ILE A 76 3.63 -3.33 -11.18
CA ILE A 76 2.31 -3.97 -11.26
C ILE A 76 1.21 -2.96 -10.88
N PHE A 77 1.42 -2.15 -9.84
CA PHE A 77 0.50 -1.09 -9.43
C PHE A 77 0.37 -0.01 -10.53
N TYR A 78 1.48 0.42 -11.12
CA TYR A 78 1.48 1.37 -12.23
C TYR A 78 0.63 0.83 -13.40
N PHE A 79 0.83 -0.41 -13.82
CA PHE A 79 0.01 -1.02 -14.88
C PHE A 79 -1.47 -1.16 -14.50
N ALA A 80 -1.78 -1.40 -13.23
CA ALA A 80 -3.16 -1.51 -12.76
C ALA A 80 -3.93 -0.18 -12.89
N THR A 81 -3.23 0.94 -12.84
CA THR A 81 -3.79 2.30 -12.87
C THR A 81 -3.68 2.99 -14.24
N HIS A 82 -2.83 2.49 -15.15
CA HIS A 82 -2.59 3.06 -16.48
C HIS A 82 -3.14 2.15 -17.60
N ASN A 83 -4.42 2.36 -17.96
CA ASN A 83 -5.13 1.49 -18.90
C ASN A 83 -4.50 1.45 -20.30
N ASP A 84 -3.96 2.56 -20.80
CA ASP A 84 -3.38 2.63 -22.15
C ASP A 84 -2.15 1.70 -22.26
N VAL A 85 -1.21 1.81 -21.32
CA VAL A 85 -0.05 0.90 -21.22
C VAL A 85 -0.52 -0.55 -21.11
N LEU A 86 -1.50 -0.81 -20.26
CA LEU A 86 -2.04 -2.15 -20.04
C LEU A 86 -2.67 -2.74 -21.32
N GLU A 87 -3.35 -1.95 -22.14
CA GLU A 87 -3.87 -2.38 -23.44
C GLU A 87 -2.75 -2.79 -24.40
N CYS A 88 -1.68 -2.00 -24.46
CA CYS A 88 -0.49 -2.34 -25.25
C CYS A 88 0.12 -3.67 -24.80
N LEU A 89 0.33 -3.85 -23.49
CA LEU A 89 0.89 -5.08 -22.92
C LEU A 89 0.00 -6.30 -23.21
N LYS A 90 -1.33 -6.16 -23.10
CA LYS A 90 -2.29 -7.22 -23.45
C LYS A 90 -2.20 -7.60 -24.92
N LEU A 91 -2.14 -6.60 -25.81
CA LEU A 91 -2.04 -6.83 -27.25
C LEU A 91 -0.75 -7.57 -27.61
N ILE A 92 0.39 -7.18 -27.03
CA ILE A 92 1.67 -7.86 -27.21
C ILE A 92 1.57 -9.31 -26.72
N ALA A 93 1.04 -9.54 -25.52
CA ALA A 93 0.91 -10.87 -24.95
C ALA A 93 0.01 -11.80 -25.78
N GLU A 94 -1.02 -11.26 -26.43
CA GLU A 94 -1.93 -12.01 -27.30
C GLU A 94 -1.29 -12.35 -28.65
N LYS A 95 -0.56 -11.41 -29.27
CA LYS A 95 -0.03 -11.58 -30.63
C LYS A 95 1.36 -12.23 -30.68
N CYS A 96 2.05 -12.29 -29.54
CA CYS A 96 3.37 -12.90 -29.40
C CYS A 96 3.35 -14.09 -28.42
N ASP A 97 2.29 -14.89 -28.41
CA ASP A 97 2.06 -15.94 -27.42
C ASP A 97 2.97 -17.19 -27.57
N ASP A 98 3.63 -17.33 -28.72
CA ASP A 98 4.43 -18.46 -29.19
C ASP A 98 5.93 -18.41 -28.81
N VAL A 99 6.32 -17.43 -27.99
CA VAL A 99 7.68 -17.29 -27.43
C VAL A 99 7.68 -17.44 -25.90
N LEU A 100 8.84 -17.80 -25.32
CA LEU A 100 8.95 -18.09 -23.89
C LEU A 100 8.71 -16.86 -23.03
N GLU A 101 9.17 -15.69 -23.47
CA GLU A 101 9.07 -14.40 -22.78
C GLU A 101 7.61 -13.97 -22.57
N ALA A 102 6.72 -14.42 -23.45
CA ALA A 102 5.28 -14.18 -23.33
C ALA A 102 4.70 -14.79 -22.04
N SER A 103 5.30 -15.86 -21.51
CA SER A 103 4.89 -16.42 -20.22
C SER A 103 5.14 -15.46 -19.06
N ARG A 104 6.23 -14.68 -19.12
CA ARG A 104 6.58 -13.67 -18.11
C ARG A 104 5.59 -12.51 -18.16
N LEU A 105 5.34 -11.97 -19.36
CA LEU A 105 4.35 -10.92 -19.56
C LEU A 105 2.95 -11.35 -19.10
N ARG A 106 2.54 -12.60 -19.36
CA ARG A 106 1.27 -13.15 -18.86
C ARG A 106 1.20 -13.22 -17.33
N LYS A 107 2.31 -13.52 -16.63
CA LYS A 107 2.36 -13.49 -15.15
C LYS A 107 2.14 -12.08 -14.63
N ILE A 108 2.85 -11.09 -15.19
CA ILE A 108 2.66 -9.66 -14.88
C ILE A 108 1.19 -9.28 -15.08
N LEU A 109 0.62 -9.55 -16.26
CA LEU A 109 -0.78 -9.25 -16.55
C LEU A 109 -1.77 -9.95 -15.62
N LYS A 110 -1.45 -11.15 -15.11
CA LYS A 110 -2.27 -11.85 -14.12
C LYS A 110 -2.25 -11.11 -12.77
N GLU A 111 -1.08 -10.67 -12.32
CA GLU A 111 -0.95 -9.88 -11.08
C GLU A 111 -1.63 -8.51 -11.21
N VAL A 112 -1.51 -7.85 -12.37
CA VAL A 112 -2.24 -6.59 -12.62
C VAL A 112 -3.74 -6.79 -12.49
N ARG A 113 -4.30 -7.87 -13.06
CA ARG A 113 -5.73 -8.20 -12.91
C ARG A 113 -6.10 -8.48 -11.46
N ARG A 114 -5.22 -9.14 -10.69
CA ARG A 114 -5.43 -9.40 -9.26
C ARG A 114 -5.55 -8.08 -8.49
N ILE A 115 -4.61 -7.14 -8.68
CA ILE A 115 -4.67 -5.81 -8.05
C ILE A 115 -5.92 -5.05 -8.47
N GLN A 116 -6.22 -4.97 -9.79
CA GLN A 116 -7.43 -4.27 -10.26
C GLN A 116 -8.72 -4.85 -9.65
N HIS A 117 -8.78 -6.16 -9.47
CA HIS A 117 -9.90 -6.79 -8.79
C HIS A 117 -10.01 -6.37 -7.31
N ARG A 118 -8.87 -6.28 -6.60
CA ARG A 118 -8.83 -5.79 -5.20
C ARG A 118 -9.26 -4.34 -5.10
N GLN A 119 -8.75 -3.47 -5.96
CA GLN A 119 -9.11 -2.04 -5.97
C GLN A 119 -10.60 -1.79 -6.28
N ARG A 120 -11.23 -2.64 -7.09
CA ARG A 120 -12.68 -2.56 -7.38
C ARG A 120 -13.55 -3.14 -6.28
N ASN A 121 -12.99 -4.01 -5.44
CA ASN A 121 -13.69 -4.68 -4.35
C ASN A 121 -12.86 -4.54 -3.07
N PRO A 122 -12.66 -3.30 -2.58
CA PRO A 122 -11.83 -3.05 -1.43
C PRO A 122 -12.45 -3.68 -0.19
N ILE A 123 -11.60 -4.21 0.68
CA ILE A 123 -11.96 -4.67 2.02
C ILE A 123 -12.08 -3.48 2.95
N TYR A 124 -11.21 -2.48 2.76
CA TYR A 124 -11.13 -1.30 3.62
C TYR A 124 -11.88 -0.11 3.02
N ASP A 125 -12.86 0.41 3.75
CA ASP A 125 -13.54 1.65 3.38
C ASP A 125 -12.72 2.87 3.84
N ILE A 126 -12.01 3.50 2.90
CA ILE A 126 -11.21 4.70 3.16
C ILE A 126 -12.05 5.97 3.36
N ASN A 127 -13.34 5.93 3.01
CA ASN A 127 -14.26 7.07 3.13
C ASN A 127 -15.25 6.89 4.29
N GLN A 128 -15.04 5.89 5.14
CA GLN A 128 -15.87 5.66 6.30
C GLN A 128 -15.89 6.88 7.23
N THR A 129 -17.01 7.10 7.89
CA THR A 129 -17.18 8.12 8.92
C THR A 129 -17.43 7.41 10.25
N PRO A 130 -16.59 7.62 11.28
CA PRO A 130 -16.76 6.93 12.54
C PRO A 130 -18.02 7.42 13.27
N SER A 131 -18.77 6.49 13.84
CA SER A 131 -19.90 6.78 14.72
C SER A 131 -19.45 7.43 16.05
N VAL A 132 -18.21 7.13 16.46
CA VAL A 132 -17.57 7.66 17.66
C VAL A 132 -16.22 8.28 17.29
N GLU A 133 -16.10 9.59 17.53
CA GLU A 133 -14.86 10.33 17.32
C GLU A 133 -14.02 10.37 18.59
N PHE A 134 -12.95 9.58 18.62
CA PHE A 134 -11.93 9.69 19.67
C PHE A 134 -11.14 11.00 19.51
N LYS A 135 -10.90 11.69 20.63
CA LYS A 135 -10.08 12.89 20.69
C LYS A 135 -8.59 12.57 20.69
N ASP A 136 -8.19 11.41 21.21
CA ASP A 136 -6.80 10.95 21.24
C ASP A 136 -6.56 9.74 20.32
N ILE A 137 -5.71 9.94 19.31
CA ILE A 137 -5.36 8.88 18.36
C ILE A 137 -4.54 7.76 19.00
N GLY A 138 -3.69 8.05 19.98
CA GLY A 138 -2.89 7.02 20.66
C GLY A 138 -3.79 6.02 21.39
N PHE A 139 -4.82 6.54 22.08
CA PHE A 139 -5.81 5.75 22.78
C PHE A 139 -6.73 5.01 21.82
N LYS A 140 -7.18 5.65 20.73
CA LYS A 140 -7.95 4.96 19.68
C LYS A 140 -7.18 3.75 19.12
N LEU A 141 -5.89 3.91 18.81
CA LEU A 141 -5.06 2.80 18.30
C LEU A 141 -4.90 1.68 19.32
N ALA A 142 -4.80 2.00 20.61
CA ALA A 142 -4.76 0.99 21.65
C ALA A 142 -6.06 0.16 21.73
N VAL A 143 -7.22 0.83 21.61
CA VAL A 143 -8.53 0.17 21.58
C VAL A 143 -8.67 -0.70 20.32
N ILE A 144 -8.28 -0.18 19.15
CA ILE A 144 -8.26 -0.95 17.90
C ILE A 144 -7.36 -2.18 18.06
N HIS A 145 -6.14 -2.00 18.59
CA HIS A 145 -5.21 -3.11 18.77
C HIS A 145 -5.81 -4.19 19.68
N GLN A 146 -6.37 -3.79 20.81
CA GLN A 146 -7.01 -4.70 21.75
C GLN A 146 -8.16 -5.48 21.08
N LEU A 147 -9.12 -4.79 20.46
CA LEU A 147 -10.27 -5.44 19.84
C LEU A 147 -9.90 -6.29 18.62
N MET A 148 -8.96 -5.84 17.80
CA MET A 148 -8.64 -6.45 16.50
C MET A 148 -7.56 -7.53 16.59
N PHE A 149 -6.53 -7.34 17.42
CA PHE A 149 -5.36 -8.23 17.47
C PHE A 149 -5.36 -9.12 18.71
N GLU A 150 -5.72 -8.60 19.88
CA GLU A 150 -5.73 -9.38 21.13
C GLU A 150 -7.01 -10.22 21.28
N GLU A 151 -8.17 -9.62 20.99
CA GLU A 151 -9.48 -10.26 21.19
C GLU A 151 -10.10 -10.82 19.91
N ASN A 152 -9.60 -10.41 18.74
CA ASN A 152 -10.11 -10.83 17.43
C ASN A 152 -11.65 -10.64 17.29
N LYS A 153 -12.16 -9.48 17.72
CA LYS A 153 -13.57 -9.07 17.64
C LYS A 153 -13.83 -7.98 16.61
N LEU A 154 -12.87 -7.07 16.38
CA LEU A 154 -12.97 -6.03 15.36
C LEU A 154 -12.41 -6.56 14.04
N HIS A 155 -13.25 -6.57 13.01
CA HIS A 155 -12.94 -7.16 11.71
C HIS A 155 -13.22 -6.17 10.56
N PRO A 156 -12.52 -6.31 9.42
CA PRO A 156 -11.44 -7.29 9.15
C PRO A 156 -10.16 -6.97 9.92
N LYS A 157 -9.31 -7.99 10.17
CA LYS A 157 -7.98 -7.76 10.77
C LYS A 157 -7.14 -6.94 9.80
N PHE A 158 -6.61 -5.81 10.28
CA PHE A 158 -5.86 -4.88 9.44
C PHE A 158 -4.53 -5.49 8.98
N ASP A 159 -4.28 -5.37 7.68
CA ASP A 159 -3.07 -5.78 6.99
C ASP A 159 -2.65 -4.63 6.07
N VAL A 160 -1.46 -4.07 6.34
CA VAL A 160 -0.96 -2.89 5.64
C VAL A 160 -0.61 -3.18 4.18
N HIS A 161 -0.16 -4.40 3.85
CA HIS A 161 0.14 -4.77 2.46
C HIS A 161 -1.16 -4.86 1.66
N LEU A 162 -2.18 -5.52 2.20
CA LEU A 162 -3.51 -5.55 1.57
C LEU A 162 -4.10 -4.15 1.40
N PHE A 163 -3.95 -3.30 2.41
CA PHE A 163 -4.39 -1.91 2.34
C PHE A 163 -3.66 -1.14 1.23
N ALA A 164 -2.35 -1.31 1.09
CA ALA A 164 -1.56 -0.70 0.02
C ALA A 164 -1.98 -1.16 -1.38
N GLU A 165 -2.43 -2.41 -1.54
CA GLU A 165 -2.95 -2.88 -2.84
C GLU A 165 -4.26 -2.20 -3.24
N GLU A 166 -5.12 -1.96 -2.24
CA GLU A 166 -6.46 -1.40 -2.42
C GLU A 166 -6.45 0.12 -2.60
N TYR A 167 -5.37 0.79 -2.17
CA TYR A 167 -5.26 2.25 -2.20
C TYR A 167 -5.03 2.77 -3.63
N THR A 168 -5.99 3.53 -4.16
CA THR A 168 -5.99 3.94 -5.57
C THR A 168 -5.41 5.32 -5.86
N LYS A 169 -5.18 6.16 -4.84
CA LYS A 169 -4.72 7.55 -5.06
C LYS A 169 -3.27 7.61 -5.55
N HIS A 170 -2.42 6.72 -5.04
CA HIS A 170 -1.02 6.55 -5.45
C HIS A 170 -0.47 5.23 -4.90
N CYS A 171 0.70 4.79 -5.40
CA CYS A 171 1.37 3.59 -4.88
C CYS A 171 1.95 3.86 -3.50
N ILE A 172 1.57 3.06 -2.50
CA ILE A 172 2.19 3.08 -1.16
C ILE A 172 3.41 2.16 -1.18
N ASP A 173 4.60 2.74 -1.10
CA ASP A 173 5.87 2.00 -1.08
C ASP A 173 6.23 1.55 0.34
N LEU A 174 5.71 0.38 0.71
CA LEU A 174 5.97 -0.24 2.01
C LEU A 174 7.38 -0.84 2.13
N GLU A 175 8.03 -1.20 1.03
CA GLU A 175 9.39 -1.75 1.06
C GLU A 175 10.37 -0.69 1.57
N ARG A 176 10.19 0.56 1.12
CA ARG A 176 11.01 1.69 1.55
C ARG A 176 10.58 2.25 2.90
N ARG A 177 9.27 2.25 3.19
CA ARG A 177 8.69 2.98 4.33
C ARG A 177 8.34 2.12 5.55
N GLY A 178 8.15 0.81 5.42
CA GLY A 178 7.73 -0.10 6.50
C GLY A 178 6.31 0.13 7.06
N ALA A 179 5.84 1.38 7.07
CA ALA A 179 4.56 1.85 7.59
C ALA A 179 3.99 2.96 6.69
N SER A 180 2.69 3.21 6.83
CA SER A 180 1.96 4.15 5.98
C SER A 180 1.22 5.22 6.81
N ASP A 181 1.25 6.46 6.32
CA ASP A 181 0.45 7.57 6.84
C ASP A 181 -1.00 7.44 6.39
N GLU A 182 -1.23 6.92 5.18
CA GLU A 182 -2.55 6.58 4.69
C GLU A 182 -3.25 5.52 5.57
N ALA A 183 -2.50 4.52 6.04
CA ALA A 183 -2.97 3.54 7.02
C ALA A 183 -3.29 4.19 8.37
N GLY A 184 -2.46 5.15 8.82
CA GLY A 184 -2.71 5.92 10.04
C GLY A 184 -4.01 6.74 9.95
N GLU A 185 -4.24 7.42 8.84
CA GLU A 185 -5.47 8.18 8.60
C GLU A 185 -6.70 7.27 8.44
N TYR A 186 -6.56 6.12 7.78
CA TYR A 186 -7.60 5.10 7.76
C TYR A 186 -8.00 4.67 9.18
N LEU A 187 -7.03 4.33 10.03
CA LEU A 187 -7.30 3.89 11.40
C LEU A 187 -7.79 5.01 12.32
N ARG A 188 -7.41 6.27 12.05
CA ARG A 188 -8.01 7.44 12.70
C ARG A 188 -9.52 7.49 12.44
N ASN A 189 -9.95 7.16 11.23
CA ASN A 189 -11.35 7.22 10.82
C ASN A 189 -12.09 5.89 10.97
N LEU A 190 -11.38 4.80 11.31
CA LEU A 190 -11.97 3.47 11.50
C LEU A 190 -13.14 3.54 12.48
N ASP A 191 -14.32 3.13 12.03
CA ASP A 191 -15.49 3.01 12.89
C ASP A 191 -15.33 1.83 13.85
N ILE A 192 -15.69 2.06 15.11
CA ILE A 192 -15.74 1.02 16.13
C ILE A 192 -17.14 1.06 16.72
N PRO A 193 -17.98 0.05 16.45
CA PRO A 193 -19.34 0.01 16.98
C PRO A 193 -19.34 0.16 18.51
N LEU A 194 -20.25 0.99 19.04
CA LEU A 194 -20.43 1.19 20.48
C LEU A 194 -20.56 -0.13 21.25
N SER A 195 -21.24 -1.12 20.67
CA SER A 195 -21.39 -2.45 21.28
C SER A 195 -20.07 -3.19 21.46
N LEU A 196 -19.04 -2.93 20.64
CA LEU A 196 -17.69 -3.47 20.84
C LEU A 196 -16.93 -2.66 21.88
N LEU A 197 -17.06 -1.33 21.87
CA LEU A 197 -16.43 -0.44 22.85
C LEU A 197 -16.90 -0.76 24.28
N GLU A 198 -18.19 -1.03 24.46
CA GLU A 198 -18.77 -1.47 25.73
C GLU A 198 -18.25 -2.83 26.20
N GLN A 199 -17.70 -3.67 25.32
CA GLN A 199 -17.16 -4.98 25.70
C GLN A 199 -15.70 -4.93 26.15
N VAL A 200 -15.01 -3.80 25.95
CA VAL A 200 -13.61 -3.67 26.35
C VAL A 200 -13.52 -3.53 27.87
N ASP A 201 -13.01 -4.56 28.53
CA ASP A 201 -12.75 -4.55 29.97
C ASP A 201 -11.26 -4.48 30.32
N VAL A 202 -10.39 -4.74 29.34
CA VAL A 202 -8.94 -4.72 29.47
C VAL A 202 -8.31 -4.06 28.24
N ILE A 203 -7.27 -3.25 28.43
CA ILE A 203 -6.38 -2.80 27.34
C ILE A 203 -4.95 -3.19 27.65
N LYS A 204 -4.26 -3.83 26.70
CA LYS A 204 -2.81 -4.06 26.78
C LYS A 204 -2.05 -3.02 25.95
N LEU A 205 -1.23 -2.22 26.61
CA LEU A 205 -0.38 -1.21 25.99
C LEU A 205 1.06 -1.71 25.89
N SER A 206 1.55 -1.80 24.66
CA SER A 206 2.94 -2.10 24.35
C SER A 206 3.41 -1.27 23.17
N PRO A 207 4.61 -0.66 23.21
CA PRO A 207 5.15 0.04 22.05
C PRO A 207 5.55 -0.91 20.92
N TYR A 208 5.54 -2.22 21.19
CA TYR A 208 5.84 -3.31 20.25
C TYR A 208 4.59 -4.00 19.69
N SER A 209 3.41 -3.44 19.94
CA SER A 209 2.16 -3.98 19.42
C SER A 209 2.15 -3.96 17.89
N GLN A 210 1.61 -5.01 17.26
CA GLN A 210 1.68 -5.24 15.82
C GLN A 210 1.15 -4.04 15.01
N LEU A 211 0.05 -3.43 15.46
CA LEU A 211 -0.59 -2.31 14.78
C LEU A 211 0.36 -1.11 14.59
N TYR A 212 1.24 -0.85 15.56
CA TYR A 212 2.14 0.31 15.51
C TYR A 212 3.22 0.18 14.43
N HIS A 213 3.55 -1.04 14.01
CA HIS A 213 4.50 -1.26 12.90
C HIS A 213 3.88 -0.98 11.53
N CYS A 214 2.55 -0.88 11.44
CA CYS A 214 1.85 -0.67 10.18
C CYS A 214 1.52 0.80 9.90
N VAL A 215 1.57 1.66 10.93
CA VAL A 215 1.10 3.06 10.86
C VAL A 215 2.22 4.05 11.08
N CYS A 216 2.14 5.20 10.42
CA CYS A 216 3.05 6.32 10.65
C CYS A 216 2.23 7.59 10.85
N PHE A 217 2.60 8.41 11.84
CA PHE A 217 2.06 9.76 12.05
C PHE A 217 3.23 10.75 12.05
N PRO A 218 3.79 11.06 10.88
CA PRO A 218 5.01 11.86 10.79
C PRO A 218 4.77 13.27 11.35
N SER A 219 5.66 13.70 12.22
CA SER A 219 5.71 15.10 12.66
C SER A 219 6.47 15.96 11.64
N PRO A 220 6.36 17.31 11.70
CA PRO A 220 7.20 18.20 10.88
C PRO A 220 8.71 17.95 11.04
N LEU A 221 9.14 17.49 12.23
CA LEU A 221 10.53 17.09 12.48
C LEU A 221 10.88 15.80 11.73
N ASP A 222 9.97 14.83 11.66
CA ASP A 222 10.20 13.59 10.90
C ASP A 222 10.32 13.87 9.40
N PHE A 223 9.61 14.90 8.92
CA PHE A 223 9.76 15.38 7.55
C PHE A 223 11.18 15.89 7.28
N MET A 224 11.72 16.69 8.21
CA MET A 224 13.08 17.24 8.10
C MET A 224 14.19 16.19 8.21
N PHE A 225 13.98 15.12 8.97
CA PHE A 225 15.00 14.09 9.20
C PHE A 225 14.78 12.79 8.40
N HIS A 226 13.83 12.79 7.46
CA HIS A 226 13.48 11.62 6.66
C HIS A 226 13.17 10.35 7.47
N ARG A 227 12.57 10.50 8.67
CA ARG A 227 12.25 9.41 9.61
C ARG A 227 10.95 8.66 9.28
N TYR A 228 10.52 8.68 8.02
CA TYR A 228 9.25 8.10 7.57
C TYR A 228 9.13 6.57 7.65
N ARG A 229 10.13 5.87 8.22
CA ARG A 229 10.44 4.48 7.83
C ARG A 229 10.17 3.36 8.83
N GLU A 230 9.81 3.64 10.08
CA GLU A 230 9.80 2.56 11.09
C GLU A 230 8.45 2.34 11.80
N GLY A 231 7.40 3.05 11.39
CA GLY A 231 6.18 3.14 12.19
C GLY A 231 6.52 3.51 13.64
N GLY A 232 5.65 3.18 14.58
CA GLY A 232 6.01 3.26 16.00
C GLY A 232 4.84 3.58 16.92
N TYR A 233 5.13 3.43 18.21
CA TYR A 233 4.18 3.73 19.26
C TYR A 233 3.72 5.19 19.17
N VAL A 234 2.41 5.37 19.20
CA VAL A 234 1.78 6.70 19.24
C VAL A 234 1.38 6.97 20.69
N PRO A 235 2.02 7.96 21.37
CA PRO A 235 1.73 8.24 22.77
C PRO A 235 0.28 8.68 22.99
N ILE A 236 -0.32 8.15 24.06
CA ILE A 236 -1.60 8.62 24.61
C ILE A 236 -1.37 9.99 25.23
N LYS A 237 -2.22 10.97 24.90
CA LYS A 237 -2.17 12.33 25.42
C LYS A 237 -3.36 12.62 26.33
N GLU A 238 -3.37 13.81 26.92
CA GLU A 238 -4.38 14.23 27.91
C GLU A 238 -5.82 14.19 27.36
N GLN A 239 -5.99 14.36 26.05
CA GLN A 239 -7.28 14.28 25.37
C GLN A 239 -7.98 12.93 25.56
N ALA A 240 -7.21 11.86 25.84
CA ALA A 240 -7.76 10.52 26.06
C ALA A 240 -8.66 10.43 27.30
N VAL A 241 -8.60 11.42 28.21
CA VAL A 241 -9.49 11.48 29.38
C VAL A 241 -10.96 11.53 28.96
N GLU A 242 -11.28 12.27 27.90
CA GLU A 242 -12.65 12.36 27.36
C GLU A 242 -13.08 11.01 26.76
N ASP A 243 -12.16 10.34 26.06
CA ASP A 243 -12.42 9.09 25.36
C ASP A 243 -12.69 7.90 26.30
N LEU A 244 -12.31 7.99 27.58
CA LEU A 244 -12.68 6.98 28.59
C LEU A 244 -14.21 6.83 28.73
N ALA A 245 -14.99 7.85 28.38
CA ALA A 245 -16.46 7.76 28.35
C ALA A 245 -16.98 6.68 27.39
N PHE A 246 -16.21 6.33 26.36
CA PHE A 246 -16.61 5.32 25.38
C PHE A 246 -16.40 3.87 25.85
N LEU A 247 -15.63 3.67 26.92
CA LEU A 247 -15.29 2.34 27.44
C LEU A 247 -15.83 2.18 28.88
N PRO A 248 -17.16 2.16 29.07
CA PRO A 248 -17.77 2.19 30.40
C PRO A 248 -17.43 0.95 31.26
N ASN A 249 -17.03 -0.15 30.63
CA ASN A 249 -16.71 -1.41 31.29
C ASN A 249 -15.21 -1.67 31.43
N LEU A 250 -14.35 -0.71 31.04
CA LEU A 250 -12.90 -0.83 31.19
C LEU A 250 -12.53 -0.95 32.66
N LYS A 251 -11.80 -1.99 33.02
CA LYS A 251 -11.38 -2.29 34.40
C LYS A 251 -9.88 -2.23 34.57
N LYS A 252 -9.10 -2.61 33.55
CA LYS A 252 -7.64 -2.72 33.65
C LYS A 252 -6.92 -2.21 32.42
N ILE A 253 -5.80 -1.55 32.63
CA ILE A 253 -4.82 -1.26 31.59
C ILE A 253 -3.49 -1.91 31.99
N TYR A 254 -3.00 -2.82 31.16
CA TYR A 254 -1.69 -3.42 31.32
C TYR A 254 -0.63 -2.63 30.55
N LEU A 255 0.44 -2.22 31.22
CA LEU A 255 1.57 -1.51 30.64
C LEU A 255 2.75 -2.44 30.50
N SER A 256 3.36 -2.49 29.31
CA SER A 256 4.69 -3.08 29.19
C SER A 256 5.71 -2.28 30.00
N ARG A 257 6.76 -2.97 30.49
CA ARG A 257 7.87 -2.34 31.21
C ARG A 257 8.39 -1.05 30.57
N LYS A 258 8.63 -1.05 29.25
CA LYS A 258 9.15 0.13 28.54
C LYS A 258 8.21 1.33 28.65
N LEU A 259 6.90 1.10 28.50
CA LEU A 259 5.91 2.17 28.69
C LEU A 259 5.89 2.68 30.12
N ALA A 260 5.96 1.77 31.09
CA ALA A 260 5.94 2.11 32.50
C ALA A 260 7.16 2.93 32.96
N THR A 261 8.35 2.67 32.41
CA THR A 261 9.60 3.26 32.90
C THR A 261 10.18 4.40 32.04
N GLU A 262 9.89 4.43 30.74
CA GLU A 262 10.57 5.35 29.82
C GLU A 262 9.62 6.34 29.13
N ILE A 263 8.42 5.91 28.77
CA ILE A 263 7.49 6.70 27.95
C ILE A 263 6.44 7.39 28.83
N GLY A 264 5.85 6.63 29.76
CA GLY A 264 4.81 7.12 30.67
C GLY A 264 3.44 7.33 30.01
N LEU A 265 2.47 7.64 30.87
CA LEU A 265 1.15 8.15 30.50
C LEU A 265 0.97 9.54 31.13
N PRO A 266 0.15 10.43 30.54
CA PRO A 266 -0.11 11.74 31.12
C PRO A 266 -0.72 11.63 32.53
N GLU A 267 -0.31 12.52 33.45
CA GLU A 267 -0.79 12.50 34.84
C GLU A 267 -2.31 12.65 34.93
N ASN A 268 -2.90 13.55 34.14
CA ASN A 268 -4.34 13.75 34.06
C ASN A 268 -5.08 12.47 33.63
N PHE A 269 -4.49 11.72 32.69
CA PHE A 269 -5.05 10.45 32.26
C PHE A 269 -4.98 9.40 33.37
N ILE A 270 -3.83 9.26 34.04
CA ILE A 270 -3.66 8.36 35.19
C ILE A 270 -4.65 8.69 36.31
N GLN A 271 -4.87 9.98 36.60
CA GLN A 271 -5.82 10.43 37.61
C GLN A 271 -7.26 10.08 37.23
N ALA A 272 -7.65 10.30 35.97
CA ALA A 272 -8.97 9.92 35.46
C ALA A 272 -9.22 8.40 35.52
N LEU A 273 -8.19 7.57 35.28
CA LEU A 273 -8.30 6.12 35.47
C LEU A 273 -8.61 5.77 36.93
N LYS A 274 -7.92 6.39 37.89
CA LYS A 274 -8.16 6.16 39.33
C LYS A 274 -9.57 6.56 39.75
N GLU A 275 -10.06 7.71 39.31
CA GLU A 275 -11.41 8.20 39.62
C GLU A 275 -12.51 7.27 39.10
N ARG A 276 -12.23 6.55 38.01
CA ARG A 276 -13.12 5.54 37.43
C ARG A 276 -12.87 4.12 37.97
N ASN A 277 -12.00 3.95 38.97
CA ASN A 277 -11.58 2.66 39.52
C ASN A 277 -10.98 1.69 38.48
N ILE A 278 -10.27 2.23 37.49
CA ILE A 278 -9.55 1.46 36.47
C ILE A 278 -8.13 1.19 36.99
N GLU A 279 -7.76 -0.09 37.09
CA GLU A 279 -6.46 -0.53 37.58
C GLU A 279 -5.38 -0.37 36.49
N LEU A 280 -4.26 0.26 36.85
CA LEU A 280 -3.07 0.33 36.00
C LEU A 280 -2.06 -0.73 36.47
N VAL A 281 -1.80 -1.74 35.65
CA VAL A 281 -0.96 -2.89 36.01
C VAL A 281 0.30 -2.87 35.15
N GLN A 282 1.47 -2.98 35.78
CA GLN A 282 2.76 -3.10 35.07
C GLN A 282 3.09 -4.58 34.83
N LEU A 283 3.47 -4.92 33.59
CA LEU A 283 3.93 -6.25 33.15
C LEU A 283 5.45 -6.35 33.12
#